data_AF-A0A413X7B3-F1
#
_entry.id   AF-A0A413X7B3-F1
#
_cell.length_a   1.000
_cell.length_b   1.000
_cell.length_c   1.000
_cell.angle_alpha   90.00
_cell.angle_beta   90.00
_cell.angle_gamma   90.00
#
_symmetry.space_group_name_H-M   'P 1'
#
loop_
_entity.id
_entity.type
_entity.pdbx_description
1 polymer ?
#
loop_
_entity_poly.entity_id
_entity_poly.type
_entity_poly.pdbx_seq_one_letter_code
_entity_poly.pdbx_strand_id
1 'polypeptide(L)'
;MRKVYYIYNPQTQTYDRIYPTVRQRALSILRRLFIGMGLGAGSFIVLLLIFGSPSEKELRKENSKLQAQYNVLSRRLDEAMGVLQDIQQRDDNLYRVIFMADPIPSAIRQAGYGGTNRYEHLMDMANSDLVINTTQKMDMLTKQLYIQSCSFDDVVEMCKNHDEMLRCIPAIQPVSNKDLRKTASGYGTRIDPIYGTSKFHEGMDFSAPQGTDVYATGDGTVVQMGWQSGYGNRIVIDHGFGYQTVYAHLRDFRTKLGKKVVRGEVIGGVGSTGKSTGPHLHYEVHVKGKVVNPVNYYFMDLSAEDYDRMIQIAANNGKVLD
;
A
#
# COMPACT_ATOMS: atom_id res chain seq x y z
N MET A 1 31.11 -37.58 -72.48
CA MET A 1 32.39 -38.17 -72.91
C MET A 1 33.15 -38.73 -71.69
N ARG A 2 33.75 -39.92 -71.79
CA ARG A 2 34.46 -40.60 -70.68
C ARG A 2 35.79 -39.86 -70.42
N LYS A 3 36.10 -39.44 -69.19
CA LYS A 3 37.41 -38.83 -68.87
C LYS A 3 38.52 -39.84 -69.13
N VAL A 4 39.43 -39.49 -70.05
CA VAL A 4 40.59 -40.31 -70.43
C VAL A 4 41.78 -39.81 -69.63
N TYR A 5 42.42 -40.71 -68.90
CA TYR A 5 43.65 -40.41 -68.16
C TYR A 5 44.83 -40.98 -68.96
N TYR A 6 45.93 -40.24 -69.02
CA TYR A 6 47.13 -40.63 -69.74
C TYR A 6 48.26 -40.80 -68.72
N ILE A 7 48.99 -41.90 -68.80
CA ILE A 7 50.25 -42.11 -68.06
C ILE A 7 51.39 -42.10 -69.08
N TYR A 8 52.46 -41.37 -68.79
CA TYR A 8 53.66 -41.38 -69.62
C TYR A 8 54.41 -42.69 -69.42
N ASN A 9 54.69 -43.39 -70.51
CA ASN A 9 55.46 -44.62 -70.50
C ASN A 9 56.92 -44.31 -70.89
N PRO A 10 57.87 -44.33 -69.94
CA PRO A 10 59.25 -43.90 -70.20
C PRO A 10 60.03 -44.85 -71.11
N GLN A 11 59.53 -46.07 -71.36
CA GLN A 11 60.17 -47.02 -72.26
C GLN A 11 59.78 -46.80 -73.73
N THR A 12 58.53 -46.39 -73.97
CA THR A 12 58.01 -46.14 -75.33
C THR A 12 57.91 -44.66 -75.67
N GLN A 13 58.23 -43.77 -74.73
CA GLN A 13 58.12 -42.30 -74.81
C GLN A 13 56.73 -41.80 -75.25
N THR A 14 55.68 -42.60 -75.03
CA THR A 14 54.31 -42.29 -75.44
C THR A 14 53.37 -42.22 -74.23
N TYR A 15 52.22 -41.57 -74.43
CA TYR A 15 51.19 -41.44 -73.40
C TYR A 15 50.13 -42.54 -73.58
N ASP A 16 50.13 -43.52 -72.68
CA ASP A 16 49.18 -44.62 -72.70
C ASP A 16 47.88 -44.24 -72.00
N ARG A 17 46.75 -44.56 -72.65
CA ARG A 17 45.41 -44.33 -72.10
C ARG A 17 45.10 -45.35 -71.02
N ILE A 18 44.92 -44.89 -69.79
CA ILE A 18 44.48 -45.73 -68.67
C ILE A 18 43.03 -45.41 -68.28
N TYR A 19 42.24 -46.45 -68.08
CA TYR A 19 40.89 -46.34 -67.53
C TYR A 19 40.92 -46.74 -66.06
N PRO A 20 40.45 -45.91 -65.14
CA PRO A 20 40.38 -46.29 -63.74
C PRO A 20 39.49 -47.53 -63.58
N THR A 21 39.97 -48.51 -62.82
CA THR A 21 39.26 -49.76 -62.53
C THR A 21 37.97 -49.50 -61.74
N VAL A 22 37.03 -50.44 -61.77
CA VAL A 22 35.74 -50.30 -61.04
C VAL A 22 35.98 -50.00 -59.56
N ARG A 23 36.96 -50.67 -58.94
CA ARG A 23 37.38 -50.46 -57.54
C ARG A 23 37.89 -49.04 -57.29
N GLN A 24 38.74 -48.50 -58.17
CA GLN A 24 39.29 -47.14 -58.03
C GLN A 24 38.21 -46.06 -58.17
N ARG A 25 37.22 -46.26 -59.06
CA ARG A 25 36.08 -45.34 -59.18
C ARG A 25 35.20 -45.39 -57.94
N ALA A 26 34.92 -46.58 -57.42
CA ALA A 26 34.16 -46.75 -56.18
C ALA A 26 34.85 -46.06 -54.99
N LEU A 27 36.17 -46.27 -54.80
CA LEU A 27 36.94 -45.60 -53.75
C LEU A 27 36.97 -44.07 -53.90
N SER A 28 37.09 -43.56 -55.12
CA SER A 28 37.03 -42.12 -55.42
C SER A 28 35.68 -41.51 -55.01
N ILE A 29 34.58 -42.19 -55.34
CA ILE A 29 33.22 -41.75 -54.98
C ILE A 29 33.04 -41.78 -53.46
N LEU A 30 33.48 -42.86 -52.81
CA LEU A 30 33.36 -43.05 -51.37
C LEU A 30 34.16 -41.98 -50.59
N ARG A 31 35.37 -41.64 -51.04
CA ARG A 31 36.18 -40.55 -50.46
C ARG A 31 35.48 -39.20 -50.58
N ARG A 32 34.87 -38.90 -51.73
CA ARG A 32 34.13 -37.64 -51.95
C ARG A 32 32.88 -37.56 -51.06
N LEU A 33 32.16 -38.68 -50.91
CA LEU A 33 31.03 -38.78 -49.98
C LEU A 33 31.47 -38.53 -48.53
N PHE A 34 32.60 -39.10 -48.11
CA PHE A 34 33.12 -38.91 -46.76
C PHE A 34 33.51 -37.46 -46.47
N ILE A 35 34.20 -36.79 -47.41
CA ILE A 35 34.55 -35.37 -47.30
C ILE A 35 33.27 -34.50 -47.30
N GLY A 36 32.30 -34.82 -48.15
CA GLY A 36 31.01 -34.12 -48.20
C GLY A 36 30.20 -34.26 -46.90
N MET A 37 30.16 -35.46 -46.31
CA MET A 37 29.55 -35.70 -45.01
C MET A 37 30.26 -34.93 -43.90
N GLY A 38 31.59 -34.91 -43.89
CA GLY A 38 32.38 -34.14 -42.93
C GLY A 38 32.12 -32.64 -43.01
N LEU A 39 32.10 -32.07 -44.22
CA LEU A 39 31.74 -30.66 -44.43
C LEU A 39 30.29 -30.37 -44.04
N GLY A 40 29.36 -31.27 -44.34
CA GLY A 40 27.96 -31.15 -43.94
C GLY A 40 27.79 -31.17 -42.42
N ALA A 41 28.42 -32.11 -41.73
CA ALA A 41 28.41 -32.20 -40.27
C ALA A 41 29.06 -30.97 -39.62
N GLY A 42 30.21 -30.53 -40.14
CA GLY A 42 30.87 -29.30 -39.67
C GLY A 42 29.99 -28.06 -39.86
N SER A 43 29.39 -27.90 -41.03
CA SER A 43 28.46 -26.80 -41.31
C SER A 43 27.22 -26.86 -40.41
N PHE A 44 26.71 -28.06 -40.10
CA PHE A 44 25.57 -28.26 -39.21
C PHE A 44 25.92 -27.91 -37.75
N ILE A 45 27.09 -28.31 -37.26
CA ILE A 45 27.58 -27.94 -35.92
C ILE A 45 27.76 -26.42 -35.81
N VAL A 46 28.34 -25.78 -36.82
CA VAL A 46 28.48 -24.32 -36.86
C VAL A 46 27.11 -23.63 -36.85
N LEU A 47 26.13 -24.15 -37.59
CA LEU A 47 24.74 -23.69 -37.55
C LEU A 47 24.13 -23.83 -36.14
N LEU A 48 24.32 -24.97 -35.47
CA LEU A 48 23.84 -25.18 -34.10
C LEU A 48 24.50 -24.25 -33.09
N LEU A 49 25.78 -23.92 -33.25
CA LEU A 49 26.50 -22.99 -32.38
C LEU A 49 26.05 -21.54 -32.59
N ILE A 50 25.76 -21.14 -33.83
CA ILE A 50 25.33 -19.77 -34.15
C ILE A 50 23.87 -19.53 -33.78
N PHE A 51 22.98 -20.48 -34.09
CA PHE A 51 21.53 -20.30 -33.97
C PHE A 51 20.92 -20.99 -32.73
N GLY A 52 21.68 -21.86 -32.06
CA GLY A 52 21.17 -22.71 -30.98
C GLY A 52 20.22 -23.80 -31.49
N SER A 53 19.87 -24.74 -30.61
CA SER A 53 18.80 -25.69 -30.92
C SER A 53 17.42 -25.06 -30.70
N PRO A 54 16.36 -25.49 -31.41
CA PRO A 54 14.99 -25.02 -31.17
C PRO A 54 14.56 -25.19 -29.71
N SER A 55 14.93 -26.31 -29.08
CA SER A 55 14.64 -26.60 -27.67
C SER A 55 15.36 -25.63 -26.73
N GLU A 56 16.61 -25.26 -27.01
CA GLU A 56 17.34 -24.27 -26.22
C GLU A 56 16.69 -22.89 -26.30
N LYS A 57 16.22 -22.49 -27.50
CA LYS A 57 15.49 -21.23 -27.68
C LYS A 57 14.18 -21.22 -26.91
N GLU A 58 13.47 -22.35 -26.90
CA GLU A 58 12.23 -22.51 -26.13
C GLU A 58 12.47 -22.45 -24.62
N LEU A 59 13.49 -23.15 -24.11
CA LEU A 59 13.91 -23.10 -22.71
C LEU A 59 14.33 -21.69 -22.27
N ARG A 60 15.03 -20.93 -23.13
CA ARG A 60 15.38 -19.53 -22.84
C ARG A 60 14.14 -18.64 -22.76
N LYS A 61 13.15 -18.88 -23.61
CA LYS A 61 11.87 -18.16 -23.59
C LYS A 61 11.04 -18.52 -22.35
N GLU A 62 11.06 -19.78 -21.93
CA GLU A 62 10.39 -20.22 -20.71
C GLU A 62 11.06 -19.64 -19.46
N ASN A 63 12.39 -19.68 -19.37
CA ASN A 63 13.14 -19.06 -18.28
C ASN A 63 12.89 -17.56 -18.17
N SER A 64 12.89 -16.82 -19.29
CA SER A 64 12.61 -15.38 -19.26
C SER A 64 11.17 -15.09 -18.83
N LYS A 65 10.21 -15.93 -19.25
CA LYS A 65 8.82 -15.85 -18.78
C LYS A 65 8.71 -16.12 -17.29
N LEU A 66 9.37 -17.15 -16.77
CA LEU A 66 9.39 -17.47 -15.34
C LEU A 66 10.00 -16.33 -14.53
N GLN A 67 11.14 -15.78 -14.94
CA GLN A 67 11.76 -14.61 -14.30
C GLN A 67 10.80 -13.41 -14.26
N ALA A 68 10.10 -13.14 -15.37
CA ALA A 68 9.08 -12.08 -15.40
C ALA A 68 7.93 -12.36 -14.42
N GLN A 69 7.47 -13.62 -14.30
CA GLN A 69 6.44 -14.00 -13.34
C GLN A 69 6.90 -13.81 -11.88
N TYR A 70 8.14 -14.19 -11.55
CA TYR A 70 8.71 -13.94 -10.22
C TYR A 70 8.82 -12.45 -9.89
N ASN A 71 9.20 -11.63 -10.87
CA ASN A 71 9.24 -10.17 -10.66
C ASN A 71 7.85 -9.59 -10.39
N VAL A 72 6.83 -10.06 -11.11
CA VAL A 72 5.43 -9.67 -10.84
C VAL A 72 4.99 -10.13 -9.45
N LEU A 73 5.34 -11.35 -9.05
CA LEU A 73 5.02 -11.87 -7.72
C LEU A 73 5.71 -11.05 -6.61
N SER A 74 6.99 -10.75 -6.76
CA SER A 74 7.74 -9.91 -5.81
C SER A 74 7.11 -8.53 -5.66
N ARG A 75 6.68 -7.90 -6.76
CA ARG A 75 5.96 -6.62 -6.72
C ARG A 75 4.61 -6.73 -6.00
N ARG A 76 3.85 -7.82 -6.22
CA ARG A 76 2.59 -8.05 -5.51
C ARG A 76 2.80 -8.25 -4.01
N LEU A 77 3.91 -8.88 -3.60
CA LEU A 77 4.27 -8.97 -2.18
C LEU A 77 4.58 -7.60 -1.59
N ASP A 78 5.30 -6.74 -2.32
CA ASP A 78 5.55 -5.36 -1.89
C ASP A 78 4.24 -4.57 -1.71
N GLU A 79 3.32 -4.70 -2.67
CA GLU A 79 1.99 -4.09 -2.59
C GLU A 79 1.20 -4.62 -1.38
N ALA A 80 1.20 -5.94 -1.13
CA ALA A 80 0.53 -6.55 0.02
C ALA A 80 1.15 -6.12 1.37
N MET A 81 2.48 -6.00 1.44
CA MET A 81 3.18 -5.47 2.60
C MET A 81 2.83 -4.00 2.86
N GLY A 82 2.70 -3.19 1.80
CA GLY A 82 2.23 -1.81 1.90
C GLY A 82 0.83 -1.72 2.50
N VAL A 83 -0.11 -2.51 2.00
CA VAL A 83 -1.47 -2.60 2.57
C VAL A 83 -1.44 -3.03 4.03
N LEU A 84 -0.62 -4.03 4.37
CA LEU A 84 -0.49 -4.47 5.75
C LEU A 84 0.10 -3.39 6.67
N GLN A 85 1.05 -2.60 6.17
CA GLN A 85 1.60 -1.47 6.90
C GLN A 85 0.52 -0.41 7.16
N ASP A 86 -0.34 -0.10 6.18
CA ASP A 86 -1.47 0.82 6.37
C ASP A 86 -2.46 0.28 7.42
N ILE A 87 -2.72 -1.03 7.41
CA ILE A 87 -3.55 -1.69 8.44
C ILE A 87 -2.91 -1.57 9.83
N GLN A 88 -1.60 -1.80 9.95
CA GLN A 88 -0.86 -1.66 11.20
C GLN A 88 -0.87 -0.21 11.72
N GLN A 89 -0.72 0.77 10.82
CA GLN A 89 -0.82 2.18 11.17
C GLN A 89 -2.23 2.55 11.62
N ARG A 90 -3.26 2.02 10.97
CA ARG A 90 -4.64 2.20 11.43
C ARG A 90 -4.83 1.58 12.80
N ASP A 91 -4.33 0.37 13.03
CA ASP A 91 -4.42 -0.27 14.34
C ASP A 91 -3.77 0.56 15.45
N ASP A 92 -2.54 1.03 15.23
CA ASP A 92 -1.83 1.88 16.21
C ASP A 92 -2.50 3.24 16.42
N ASN A 93 -2.87 3.92 15.35
CA ASN A 93 -3.30 5.33 15.40
C ASN A 93 -4.81 5.49 15.58
N LEU A 94 -5.59 4.45 15.33
CA LEU A 94 -7.04 4.45 15.50
C LEU A 94 -7.43 3.54 16.65
N TYR A 95 -7.31 2.22 16.51
CA TYR A 95 -7.90 1.30 17.49
C TYR A 95 -7.21 1.37 18.84
N ARG A 96 -5.88 1.35 18.87
CA ARG A 96 -5.13 1.41 20.12
C ARG A 96 -5.20 2.78 20.78
N VAL A 97 -5.23 3.86 20.00
CA VAL A 97 -5.58 5.19 20.52
C VAL A 97 -6.97 5.15 21.13
N ILE A 98 -7.97 4.63 20.40
CA ILE A 98 -9.35 4.46 20.84
C ILE A 98 -9.40 3.77 22.20
N PHE A 99 -8.79 2.61 22.35
CA PHE A 99 -8.81 1.83 23.59
C PHE A 99 -7.75 2.26 24.61
N MET A 100 -7.04 3.37 24.36
CA MET A 100 -5.91 3.84 25.17
C MET A 100 -4.81 2.81 25.41
N ALA A 101 -4.73 1.80 24.55
CA ALA A 101 -3.73 0.75 24.61
C ALA A 101 -2.41 1.21 23.99
N ASP A 102 -1.30 0.63 24.44
CA ASP A 102 -0.01 0.89 23.85
C ASP A 102 0.08 0.29 22.44
N PRO A 103 0.69 0.98 21.46
CA PRO A 103 0.91 0.45 20.12
C PRO A 103 1.83 -0.77 20.16
N ILE A 104 1.67 -1.68 19.18
CA ILE A 104 2.58 -2.84 19.11
C ILE A 104 3.97 -2.34 18.70
N PRO A 105 5.03 -2.63 19.47
CA PRO A 105 6.39 -2.25 19.11
C PRO A 105 6.77 -2.74 17.71
N SER A 106 7.42 -1.88 16.93
CA SER A 106 7.91 -2.23 15.59
C SER A 106 8.83 -3.45 15.60
N ALA A 107 9.62 -3.63 16.67
CA ALA A 107 10.48 -4.79 16.87
C ALA A 107 9.70 -6.12 16.92
N ILE A 108 8.47 -6.12 17.45
CA ILE A 108 7.61 -7.32 17.46
C ILE A 108 7.11 -7.59 16.04
N ARG A 109 6.62 -6.55 15.34
CA ARG A 109 6.09 -6.67 13.96
C ARG A 109 7.17 -7.08 12.95
N GLN A 110 8.38 -6.55 13.10
CA GLN A 110 9.51 -6.81 12.21
C GLN A 110 10.41 -7.93 12.73
N ALA A 111 10.01 -8.63 13.79
CA ALA A 111 10.78 -9.75 14.31
C ALA A 111 10.96 -10.79 13.20
N GLY A 112 12.17 -10.85 12.66
CA GLY A 112 12.53 -11.80 11.61
C GLY A 112 12.34 -13.25 12.04
N TYR A 113 12.58 -14.15 11.09
CA TYR A 113 12.74 -15.56 11.40
C TYR A 113 14.19 -15.76 11.85
N GLY A 114 14.39 -16.21 13.09
CA GLY A 114 15.72 -16.58 13.57
C GLY A 114 16.28 -17.76 12.78
N GLY A 115 17.58 -17.74 12.51
CA GLY A 115 18.31 -18.83 11.87
C GLY A 115 19.07 -18.39 10.62
N THR A 116 20.38 -18.64 10.58
CA THR A 116 21.27 -18.22 9.48
C THR A 116 21.09 -19.04 8.21
N ASN A 117 20.48 -20.24 8.29
CA ASN A 117 20.48 -21.22 7.19
C ASN A 117 19.10 -21.50 6.58
N ARG A 118 18.07 -20.69 6.89
CA ARG A 118 16.69 -20.97 6.45
C ARG A 118 16.54 -21.07 4.93
N TYR A 119 17.35 -20.31 4.18
CA TYR A 119 17.29 -20.22 2.72
C TYR A 119 18.47 -20.91 2.02
N GLU A 120 19.29 -21.66 2.75
CA GLU A 120 20.49 -22.31 2.21
C GLU A 120 20.14 -23.25 1.05
N HIS A 121 19.07 -24.04 1.19
CA HIS A 121 18.56 -24.95 0.16
C HIS A 121 18.10 -24.26 -1.15
N LEU A 122 17.94 -22.94 -1.13
CA LEU A 122 17.55 -22.16 -2.31
C LEU A 122 18.76 -21.56 -3.03
N MET A 123 19.95 -21.56 -2.42
CA MET A 123 21.16 -20.97 -3.01
C MET A 123 21.63 -21.71 -4.26
N ASP A 124 21.41 -23.02 -4.33
CA ASP A 124 21.80 -23.88 -5.45
C ASP A 124 20.85 -23.79 -6.65
N MET A 125 19.75 -23.05 -6.53
CA MET A 125 18.76 -22.90 -7.61
C MET A 125 19.20 -21.87 -8.65
N ALA A 126 18.78 -22.07 -9.90
CA ALA A 126 18.92 -21.05 -10.93
C ALA A 126 18.10 -19.79 -10.54
N ASN A 127 18.74 -18.62 -10.56
CA ASN A 127 18.17 -17.35 -10.07
C ASN A 127 17.87 -17.35 -8.56
N SER A 128 18.72 -18.00 -7.75
CA SER A 128 18.59 -18.12 -6.30
C SER A 128 18.28 -16.80 -5.60
N ASP A 129 18.94 -15.69 -5.96
CA ASP A 129 18.69 -14.37 -5.37
C ASP A 129 17.21 -13.95 -5.43
N LEU A 130 16.57 -14.16 -6.59
CA LEU A 130 15.17 -13.77 -6.79
C LEU A 130 14.23 -14.65 -5.98
N VAL A 131 14.52 -15.96 -5.92
CA VAL A 131 13.73 -16.95 -5.16
C VAL A 131 13.87 -16.69 -3.66
N ILE A 132 15.10 -16.47 -3.17
CA ILE A 132 15.39 -16.19 -1.77
C ILE A 132 14.69 -14.91 -1.34
N ASN A 133 14.82 -13.81 -2.09
CA ASN A 133 14.19 -12.54 -1.76
C ASN A 133 12.65 -12.65 -1.74
N THR A 134 12.06 -13.29 -2.76
CA THR A 134 10.60 -13.49 -2.80
C THR A 134 10.12 -14.34 -1.63
N THR A 135 10.86 -15.40 -1.27
CA THR A 135 10.54 -16.26 -0.13
C THR A 135 10.65 -15.50 1.20
N GLN A 136 11.70 -14.69 1.37
CA GLN A 136 11.89 -13.84 2.55
C GLN A 136 10.74 -12.84 2.73
N LYS A 137 10.31 -12.18 1.66
CA LYS A 137 9.15 -11.26 1.70
C LYS A 137 7.87 -11.98 2.09
N MET A 138 7.61 -13.15 1.50
CA MET A 138 6.43 -13.96 1.81
C MET A 138 6.41 -14.40 3.27
N ASP A 139 7.55 -14.88 3.77
CA ASP A 139 7.72 -15.26 5.18
C ASP A 139 7.44 -14.04 6.07
N MET A 140 8.05 -12.89 5.80
CA MET A 140 7.86 -11.67 6.60
C MET A 140 6.38 -11.23 6.61
N LEU A 141 5.74 -11.21 5.45
CA LEU A 141 4.32 -10.88 5.30
C LEU A 141 3.44 -11.82 6.14
N THR A 142 3.69 -13.13 6.08
CA THR A 142 2.91 -14.15 6.81
C THR A 142 2.98 -13.91 8.32
N LYS A 143 4.18 -13.59 8.85
CA LYS A 143 4.34 -13.33 10.29
C LYS A 143 3.69 -12.03 10.72
N GLN A 144 3.86 -10.97 9.93
CA GLN A 144 3.21 -9.70 10.20
C GLN A 144 1.69 -9.82 10.17
N LEU A 145 1.14 -10.61 9.25
CA LEU A 145 -0.29 -10.92 9.19
C LEU A 145 -0.77 -11.64 10.45
N TYR A 146 -0.01 -12.65 10.90
CA TYR A 146 -0.34 -13.37 12.15
C TYR A 146 -0.35 -12.43 13.36
N ILE A 147 0.67 -11.60 13.52
CA ILE A 147 0.75 -10.60 14.61
C ILE A 147 -0.42 -9.62 14.51
N GLN A 148 -0.75 -9.15 13.31
CA GLN A 148 -1.87 -8.24 13.11
C GLN A 148 -3.22 -8.90 13.43
N SER A 149 -3.38 -10.19 13.14
CA SER A 149 -4.56 -10.97 13.53
C SER A 149 -4.71 -11.03 15.05
N CYS A 150 -3.64 -11.38 15.77
CA CYS A 150 -3.65 -11.36 17.23
C CYS A 150 -3.97 -9.97 17.78
N SER A 151 -3.42 -8.91 17.17
CA SER A 151 -3.73 -7.53 17.58
C SER A 151 -5.22 -7.21 17.46
N PHE A 152 -5.89 -7.69 16.40
CA PHE A 152 -7.32 -7.47 16.25
C PHE A 152 -8.16 -8.30 17.22
N ASP A 153 -7.72 -9.50 17.59
CA ASP A 153 -8.36 -10.26 18.68
C ASP A 153 -8.30 -9.47 19.99
N ASP A 154 -7.14 -8.86 20.31
CA ASP A 154 -6.99 -7.98 21.48
C ASP A 154 -7.95 -6.78 21.41
N VAL A 155 -8.04 -6.12 20.26
CA VAL A 155 -8.95 -4.98 20.05
C VAL A 155 -10.41 -5.40 20.27
N VAL A 156 -10.82 -6.56 19.74
CA VAL A 156 -12.18 -7.09 19.94
C VAL A 156 -12.46 -7.37 21.41
N GLU A 157 -11.48 -7.87 22.16
CA GLU A 157 -11.63 -8.11 23.58
C GLU A 157 -11.71 -6.81 24.39
N MET A 158 -10.95 -5.77 24.00
CA MET A 158 -11.08 -4.43 24.56
C MET A 158 -12.49 -3.87 24.35
N CYS A 159 -13.07 -4.04 23.16
CA CYS A 159 -14.45 -3.62 22.86
C CYS A 159 -15.46 -4.26 23.83
N LYS A 160 -15.37 -5.57 24.06
CA LYS A 160 -16.34 -6.28 24.92
C LYS A 160 -16.29 -5.82 26.37
N ASN A 161 -15.09 -5.53 26.87
CA ASN A 161 -14.87 -5.23 28.28
C ASN A 161 -15.11 -3.75 28.64
N HIS A 162 -15.37 -2.88 27.64
CA HIS A 162 -15.46 -1.44 27.84
C HIS A 162 -16.74 -0.81 27.24
N ASP A 163 -17.93 -1.36 27.53
CA ASP A 163 -19.21 -0.82 27.02
C ASP A 163 -19.43 0.67 27.38
N GLU A 164 -19.03 1.09 28.59
CA GLU A 164 -19.12 2.50 29.01
C GLU A 164 -18.19 3.39 28.17
N MET A 165 -16.95 2.95 27.94
CA MET A 165 -15.99 3.66 27.10
C MET A 165 -16.47 3.78 25.66
N LEU A 166 -17.09 2.72 25.12
CA LEU A 166 -17.64 2.70 23.77
C LEU A 166 -18.68 3.78 23.54
N ARG A 167 -19.39 4.22 24.58
CA ARG A 167 -20.35 5.34 24.51
C ARG A 167 -19.66 6.70 24.61
N CYS A 168 -18.53 6.76 25.32
CA CYS A 168 -17.72 7.97 25.48
C CYS A 168 -16.88 8.34 24.24
N ILE A 169 -16.51 7.38 23.38
CA ILE A 169 -15.69 7.68 22.19
C ILE A 169 -16.41 8.73 21.31
N PRO A 170 -15.73 9.74 20.75
CA PRO A 170 -16.38 10.76 19.93
C PRO A 170 -16.71 10.27 18.51
N ALA A 171 -17.55 9.23 18.40
CA ALA A 171 -17.64 8.31 17.24
C ALA A 171 -18.60 8.72 16.09
N ILE A 172 -19.17 9.94 16.15
CA ILE A 172 -20.12 10.47 15.16
C ILE A 172 -19.69 11.86 14.68
N GLN A 173 -20.24 12.31 13.56
CA GLN A 173 -20.04 13.68 13.09
C GLN A 173 -20.79 14.67 13.98
N PRO A 174 -20.18 15.83 14.31
CA PRO A 174 -20.80 16.82 15.19
C PRO A 174 -21.92 17.60 14.51
N VAL A 175 -22.09 17.47 13.19
CA VAL A 175 -23.18 18.07 12.40
C VAL A 175 -23.71 17.01 11.44
N SER A 176 -25.04 16.90 11.31
CA SER A 176 -25.64 15.98 10.33
C SER A 176 -25.22 16.37 8.90
N ASN A 177 -24.33 15.57 8.31
CA ASN A 177 -23.76 15.77 6.97
C ASN A 177 -23.79 14.46 6.15
N LYS A 178 -24.95 13.81 6.13
CA LYS A 178 -25.15 12.51 5.45
C LYS A 178 -24.81 12.54 3.94
N ASP A 179 -24.93 13.69 3.28
CA ASP A 179 -24.62 13.81 1.85
C ASP A 179 -23.20 14.33 1.57
N LEU A 180 -22.37 14.57 2.59
CA LEU A 180 -21.03 15.18 2.51
C LEU A 180 -20.97 16.54 1.77
N ARG A 181 -22.12 17.17 1.52
CA ARG A 181 -22.23 18.45 0.80
C ARG A 181 -21.81 19.66 1.64
N LYS A 182 -21.78 19.50 2.95
CA LYS A 182 -21.24 20.48 3.89
C LYS A 182 -19.73 20.27 3.91
N THR A 183 -19.02 21.00 3.06
CA THR A 183 -17.57 20.86 2.85
C THR A 183 -16.83 20.86 4.18
N ALA A 184 -15.97 19.85 4.34
CA ALA A 184 -15.13 19.70 5.50
C ALA A 184 -13.68 20.11 5.18
N SER A 185 -13.14 21.14 5.83
CA SER A 185 -11.71 21.45 5.71
C SER A 185 -10.94 20.62 6.74
N GLY A 186 -9.90 19.91 6.29
CA GLY A 186 -9.22 18.90 7.09
C GLY A 186 -8.20 19.41 8.10
N TYR A 187 -7.81 18.49 8.98
CA TYR A 187 -6.72 18.61 9.95
C TYR A 187 -5.35 18.61 9.25
N GLY A 188 -4.41 19.45 9.72
CA GLY A 188 -3.04 19.48 9.21
C GLY A 188 -2.54 20.88 8.81
N THR A 189 -1.34 20.94 8.23
CA THR A 189 -0.72 22.20 7.81
C THR A 189 -1.40 22.77 6.58
N ARG A 190 -1.89 24.01 6.67
CA ARG A 190 -2.51 24.75 5.58
C ARG A 190 -2.19 26.25 5.64
N ILE A 191 -2.58 27.00 4.62
CA ILE A 191 -2.41 28.46 4.61
C ILE A 191 -3.59 29.08 5.37
N ASP A 192 -3.28 29.86 6.42
CA ASP A 192 -4.26 30.65 7.17
C ASP A 192 -4.91 31.66 6.20
N PRO A 193 -6.25 31.65 6.02
CA PRO A 193 -6.94 32.45 5.01
C PRO A 193 -6.97 33.93 5.36
N ILE A 194 -6.72 34.28 6.63
CA ILE A 194 -6.77 35.66 7.12
C ILE A 194 -5.36 36.27 7.10
N TYR A 195 -4.34 35.51 7.48
CA TYR A 195 -2.96 36.02 7.56
C TYR A 195 -2.07 35.60 6.38
N GLY A 196 -2.47 34.64 5.55
CA GLY A 196 -1.71 34.14 4.40
C GLY A 196 -0.47 33.32 4.77
N THR A 197 -0.33 32.90 6.03
CA THR A 197 0.84 32.16 6.54
C THR A 197 0.55 30.68 6.70
N SER A 198 1.59 29.84 6.64
CA SER A 198 1.45 28.41 6.95
C SER A 198 1.14 28.22 8.44
N LYS A 199 0.01 27.59 8.76
CA LYS A 199 -0.45 27.30 10.11
C LYS A 199 -1.02 25.88 10.19
N PHE A 200 -0.76 25.22 11.31
CA PHE A 200 -1.36 23.92 11.59
C PHE A 200 -2.81 24.08 12.04
N HIS A 201 -3.72 23.37 11.39
CA HIS A 201 -5.12 23.31 11.75
C HIS A 201 -5.37 22.11 12.67
N GLU A 202 -5.79 22.42 13.90
CA GLU A 202 -5.96 21.47 15.01
C GLU A 202 -7.32 20.74 14.97
N GLY A 203 -8.12 20.93 13.93
CA GLY A 203 -9.46 20.37 13.87
C GLY A 203 -9.95 20.06 12.47
N MET A 204 -11.26 20.03 12.34
CA MET A 204 -11.99 19.87 11.09
C MET A 204 -13.17 20.83 11.06
N ASP A 205 -13.34 21.53 9.94
CA ASP A 205 -14.34 22.59 9.82
C ASP A 205 -15.53 22.14 9.00
N PHE A 206 -16.74 22.21 9.54
CA PHE A 206 -17.97 21.80 8.86
C PHE A 206 -18.77 23.02 8.41
N SER A 207 -18.78 23.30 7.11
CA SER A 207 -19.60 24.39 6.53
C SER A 207 -21.10 24.11 6.66
N ALA A 208 -21.84 24.90 7.43
CA ALA A 208 -23.29 24.72 7.57
C ALA A 208 -24.03 26.04 7.83
N PRO A 209 -25.31 26.16 7.45
CA PRO A 209 -26.10 27.34 7.77
C PRO A 209 -26.11 27.63 9.27
N GLN A 210 -26.10 28.91 9.65
CA GLN A 210 -26.19 29.30 11.05
C GLN A 210 -27.44 28.72 11.71
N GLY A 211 -27.29 28.22 12.93
CA GLY A 211 -28.33 27.57 13.70
C GLY A 211 -28.53 26.08 13.40
N THR A 212 -27.80 25.51 12.44
CA THR A 212 -27.74 24.05 12.25
C THR A 212 -27.34 23.39 13.57
N ASP A 213 -28.02 22.31 13.94
CA ASP A 213 -27.77 21.61 15.19
C ASP A 213 -26.35 21.03 15.24
N VAL A 214 -25.69 21.25 16.38
CA VAL A 214 -24.39 20.67 16.73
C VAL A 214 -24.61 19.62 17.81
N TYR A 215 -24.09 18.42 17.59
CA TYR A 215 -24.30 17.25 18.43
C TYR A 215 -23.05 16.89 19.23
N ALA A 216 -23.23 16.44 20.47
CA ALA A 216 -22.16 15.80 21.23
C ALA A 216 -21.76 14.50 20.54
N THR A 217 -20.48 14.30 20.26
CA THR A 217 -20.00 13.15 19.49
C THR A 217 -19.79 11.89 20.34
N GLY A 218 -19.87 12.01 21.65
CA GLY A 218 -19.79 10.93 22.63
C GLY A 218 -20.48 11.30 23.94
N ASP A 219 -20.75 10.31 24.78
CA ASP A 219 -21.22 10.53 26.16
C ASP A 219 -20.14 11.28 26.94
N GLY A 220 -20.52 12.24 27.78
CA GLY A 220 -19.53 13.04 28.50
C GLY A 220 -20.14 14.10 29.40
N THR A 221 -19.30 15.01 29.89
CA THR A 221 -19.67 16.15 30.72
C THR A 221 -19.13 17.44 30.13
N VAL A 222 -19.95 18.48 30.04
CA VAL A 222 -19.51 19.80 29.58
C VAL A 222 -18.59 20.42 30.62
N VAL A 223 -17.30 20.56 30.31
CA VAL A 223 -16.27 21.05 31.25
C VAL A 223 -15.86 22.49 30.99
N GLN A 224 -16.10 23.02 29.78
CA GLN A 224 -15.91 24.44 29.48
C GLN A 224 -17.03 24.92 28.54
N MET A 225 -17.49 26.15 28.76
CA MET A 225 -18.52 26.78 27.93
C MET A 225 -18.38 28.31 28.04
N GLY A 226 -18.26 29.00 26.91
CA GLY A 226 -18.18 30.47 26.88
C GLY A 226 -17.40 31.02 25.69
N TRP A 227 -17.04 32.30 25.77
CA TRP A 227 -16.27 32.98 24.74
C TRP A 227 -14.75 32.75 24.92
N GLN A 228 -14.07 32.39 23.84
CA GLN A 228 -12.61 32.29 23.78
C GLN A 228 -12.10 33.03 22.54
N SER A 229 -11.01 33.80 22.70
CA SER A 229 -10.39 34.50 21.57
C SER A 229 -9.99 33.51 20.46
N GLY A 230 -10.21 33.88 19.20
CA GLY A 230 -10.06 32.98 18.05
C GLY A 230 -11.27 32.07 17.83
N TYR A 231 -11.64 31.26 18.83
CA TYR A 231 -12.73 30.27 18.71
C TYR A 231 -14.15 30.86 18.79
N GLY A 232 -14.33 32.06 19.35
CA GLY A 232 -15.64 32.63 19.63
C GLY A 232 -16.37 31.85 20.72
N ASN A 233 -17.67 31.60 20.56
CA ASN A 233 -18.40 30.74 21.47
C ASN A 233 -17.96 29.27 21.31
N ARG A 234 -17.52 28.68 22.42
CA ARG A 234 -16.90 27.37 22.47
C ARG A 234 -17.54 26.49 23.55
N ILE A 235 -17.72 25.22 23.25
CA ILE A 235 -18.04 24.15 24.20
C ILE A 235 -16.88 23.16 24.22
N VAL A 236 -16.52 22.67 25.40
CA VAL A 236 -15.62 21.53 25.58
C VAL A 236 -16.34 20.46 26.37
N ILE A 237 -16.34 19.24 25.83
CA ILE A 237 -16.90 18.06 26.49
C ILE A 237 -15.74 17.15 26.88
N ASP A 238 -15.70 16.76 28.15
CA ASP A 238 -14.86 15.69 28.64
C ASP A 238 -15.67 14.39 28.63
N HIS A 239 -15.23 13.45 27.82
CA HIS A 239 -15.88 12.15 27.67
C HIS A 239 -15.35 11.12 28.67
N GLY A 240 -14.38 11.50 29.52
CA GLY A 240 -13.62 10.54 30.31
C GLY A 240 -12.63 9.76 29.46
N PHE A 241 -11.89 8.84 30.07
CA PHE A 241 -10.96 7.97 29.35
C PHE A 241 -9.96 8.74 28.45
N GLY A 242 -9.57 9.96 28.89
CA GLY A 242 -8.64 10.82 28.16
C GLY A 242 -9.19 11.49 26.90
N TYR A 243 -10.48 11.35 26.58
CA TYR A 243 -11.13 11.96 25.42
C TYR A 243 -11.73 13.32 25.76
N GLN A 244 -11.39 14.33 24.95
CA GLN A 244 -12.07 15.61 24.98
C GLN A 244 -12.42 16.05 23.56
N THR A 245 -13.54 16.76 23.42
CA THR A 245 -13.94 17.35 22.15
C THR A 245 -14.20 18.83 22.29
N VAL A 246 -13.85 19.58 21.25
CA VAL A 246 -14.01 21.04 21.20
C VAL A 246 -14.96 21.38 20.06
N TYR A 247 -15.92 22.26 20.34
CA TYR A 247 -16.90 22.77 19.39
C TYR A 247 -16.84 24.29 19.41
N ALA A 248 -16.50 24.92 18.30
CA ALA A 248 -16.26 26.36 18.24
C ALA A 248 -17.05 27.08 17.15
N HIS A 249 -16.93 28.41 17.13
CA HIS A 249 -17.70 29.31 16.28
C HIS A 249 -19.22 29.24 16.46
N LEU A 250 -19.69 28.77 17.62
CA LEU A 250 -21.11 28.53 17.89
C LEU A 250 -21.94 29.82 17.90
N ARG A 251 -23.19 29.75 17.44
CA ARG A 251 -24.13 30.87 17.56
C ARG A 251 -24.75 30.93 18.95
N ASP A 252 -25.16 29.77 19.46
CA ASP A 252 -25.90 29.62 20.71
C ASP A 252 -25.50 28.34 21.45
N PHE A 253 -25.62 28.36 22.78
CA PHE A 253 -25.43 27.20 23.65
C PHE A 253 -26.79 26.58 23.97
N ARG A 254 -26.95 25.29 23.68
CA ARG A 254 -28.16 24.50 24.02
C ARG A 254 -27.90 23.48 25.13
N THR A 255 -26.74 23.61 25.77
CA THR A 255 -26.32 22.87 26.96
C THR A 255 -25.87 23.85 28.05
N LYS A 256 -25.40 23.33 29.18
CA LYS A 256 -24.87 24.13 30.29
C LYS A 256 -23.61 23.50 30.87
N LEU A 257 -22.74 24.33 31.46
CA LEU A 257 -21.53 23.88 32.15
C LEU A 257 -21.88 22.85 33.24
N GLY A 258 -21.12 21.77 33.31
CA GLY A 258 -21.31 20.65 34.23
C GLY A 258 -22.42 19.66 33.85
N LYS A 259 -23.17 19.89 32.76
CA LYS A 259 -24.21 18.96 32.31
C LYS A 259 -23.56 17.71 31.71
N LYS A 260 -24.07 16.52 32.10
CA LYS A 260 -23.82 15.28 31.38
C LYS A 260 -24.63 15.25 30.09
N VAL A 261 -23.96 14.95 28.99
CA VAL A 261 -24.55 14.84 27.66
C VAL A 261 -24.34 13.43 27.13
N VAL A 262 -25.29 12.96 26.32
CA VAL A 262 -25.17 11.69 25.61
C VAL A 262 -24.79 11.91 24.15
N ARG A 263 -24.17 10.91 23.53
CA ARG A 263 -23.86 10.93 22.10
C ARG A 263 -25.12 11.23 21.28
N GLY A 264 -25.01 12.16 20.35
CA GLY A 264 -26.13 12.61 19.50
C GLY A 264 -27.05 13.63 20.18
N GLU A 265 -26.76 14.07 21.41
CA GLU A 265 -27.50 15.15 22.05
C GLU A 265 -27.13 16.51 21.42
N VAL A 266 -28.12 17.36 21.15
CA VAL A 266 -27.89 18.72 20.65
C VAL A 266 -27.31 19.60 21.76
N ILE A 267 -26.12 20.15 21.52
CA ILE A 267 -25.38 20.98 22.49
C ILE A 267 -25.29 22.46 22.08
N GLY A 268 -25.54 22.79 20.82
CA GLY A 268 -25.46 24.16 20.31
C GLY A 268 -25.95 24.29 18.88
N GLY A 269 -25.83 25.51 18.36
CA GLY A 269 -26.08 25.83 16.96
C GLY A 269 -24.82 26.33 16.25
N VAL A 270 -24.60 25.89 15.01
CA VAL A 270 -23.52 26.41 14.14
C VAL A 270 -23.63 27.93 14.05
N GLY A 271 -22.50 28.63 14.10
CA GLY A 271 -22.45 30.08 14.00
C GLY A 271 -21.33 30.57 13.11
N SER A 272 -20.85 31.77 13.40
CA SER A 272 -19.74 32.42 12.72
C SER A 272 -18.99 33.35 13.69
N THR A 273 -18.99 33.02 14.99
CA THR A 273 -18.40 33.87 16.04
C THR A 273 -16.89 33.68 16.15
N GLY A 274 -16.15 34.70 16.60
CA GLY A 274 -14.69 34.62 16.70
C GLY A 274 -14.01 34.88 15.37
N LYS A 275 -12.87 34.23 15.11
CA LYS A 275 -12.14 34.30 13.86
C LYS A 275 -12.74 33.31 12.88
N SER A 276 -13.64 33.76 12.02
CA SER A 276 -14.38 32.90 11.08
C SER A 276 -14.66 33.67 9.79
N THR A 277 -14.43 33.04 8.64
CA THR A 277 -14.68 33.64 7.31
C THR A 277 -16.12 33.45 6.82
N GLY A 278 -16.92 32.64 7.50
CA GLY A 278 -18.33 32.38 7.20
C GLY A 278 -18.92 31.27 8.07
N PRO A 279 -20.23 30.99 7.97
CA PRO A 279 -20.90 30.02 8.85
C PRO A 279 -20.33 28.61 8.79
N HIS A 280 -19.70 28.16 9.88
CA HIS A 280 -19.16 26.81 10.02
C HIS A 280 -18.98 26.41 11.50
N LEU A 281 -18.82 25.11 11.74
CA LEU A 281 -18.38 24.57 13.02
C LEU A 281 -16.91 24.16 12.90
N HIS A 282 -16.06 24.67 13.78
CA HIS A 282 -14.73 24.11 13.99
C HIS A 282 -14.79 23.05 15.09
N TYR A 283 -14.29 21.85 14.80
CA TYR A 283 -14.35 20.68 15.67
C TYR A 283 -12.99 20.02 15.88
N GLU A 284 -12.63 19.78 17.12
CA GLU A 284 -11.37 19.11 17.48
C GLU A 284 -11.64 17.85 18.32
N VAL A 285 -10.76 16.85 18.17
CA VAL A 285 -10.70 15.67 19.04
C VAL A 285 -9.35 15.66 19.73
N HIS A 286 -9.36 15.51 21.05
CA HIS A 286 -8.17 15.47 21.89
C HIS A 286 -8.13 14.12 22.59
N VAL A 287 -6.97 13.46 22.57
CA VAL A 287 -6.73 12.19 23.27
C VAL A 287 -5.51 12.31 24.14
N LYS A 288 -5.68 12.08 25.46
CA LYS A 288 -4.62 12.22 26.47
C LYS A 288 -3.91 13.60 26.38
N GLY A 289 -4.69 14.66 26.11
CA GLY A 289 -4.20 16.04 26.00
C GLY A 289 -3.50 16.39 24.69
N LYS A 290 -3.50 15.50 23.69
CA LYS A 290 -2.97 15.77 22.34
C LYS A 290 -4.11 15.88 21.34
N VAL A 291 -4.05 16.89 20.48
CA VAL A 291 -4.95 17.03 19.34
C VAL A 291 -4.68 15.91 18.34
N VAL A 292 -5.73 15.26 17.84
CA VAL A 292 -5.67 14.21 16.83
C VAL A 292 -6.63 14.50 15.68
N ASN A 293 -6.38 13.91 14.51
CA ASN A 293 -7.22 14.13 13.35
C ASN A 293 -8.67 13.62 13.59
N PRO A 294 -9.69 14.49 13.59
CA PRO A 294 -11.07 14.09 13.86
C PRO A 294 -11.65 13.08 12.84
N VAL A 295 -11.12 13.04 11.60
CA VAL A 295 -11.59 12.14 10.54
C VAL A 295 -11.62 10.66 10.95
N ASN A 296 -10.70 10.30 11.85
CA ASN A 296 -10.52 8.96 12.36
C ASN A 296 -11.70 8.49 13.23
N TYR A 297 -12.59 9.38 13.67
CA TYR A 297 -13.62 9.06 14.63
C TYR A 297 -15.03 8.93 14.05
N TYR A 298 -15.28 9.20 12.77
CA TYR A 298 -16.65 9.24 12.22
C TYR A 298 -17.23 7.89 11.76
N PHE A 299 -16.75 6.77 12.33
CA PHE A 299 -17.00 5.43 11.81
C PHE A 299 -18.39 4.85 12.12
N MET A 300 -19.22 5.50 12.95
CA MET A 300 -20.61 5.05 13.17
C MET A 300 -21.65 5.69 12.23
N ASP A 301 -21.31 6.79 11.56
CA ASP A 301 -22.26 7.55 10.74
C ASP A 301 -22.17 7.27 9.24
N LEU A 302 -21.06 6.68 8.78
CA LEU A 302 -20.74 6.57 7.36
C LEU A 302 -20.62 5.11 6.92
N SER A 303 -21.12 4.83 5.71
CA SER A 303 -20.76 3.60 5.01
C SER A 303 -19.25 3.60 4.68
N ALA A 304 -18.68 2.44 4.37
CA ALA A 304 -17.27 2.36 3.98
C ALA A 304 -16.95 3.28 2.78
N GLU A 305 -17.84 3.34 1.78
CA GLU A 305 -17.70 4.19 0.60
C GLU A 305 -17.75 5.69 0.97
N ASP A 306 -18.67 6.08 1.86
CA ASP A 306 -18.80 7.48 2.30
C ASP A 306 -17.61 7.91 3.18
N TYR A 307 -17.06 6.99 3.97
CA TYR A 307 -15.87 7.23 4.78
C TYR A 307 -14.65 7.52 3.90
N ASP A 308 -14.42 6.71 2.87
CA ASP A 308 -13.32 6.93 1.92
C ASP A 308 -13.46 8.27 1.19
N ARG A 309 -14.69 8.60 0.77
CA ARG A 309 -14.98 9.90 0.15
C ARG A 309 -14.74 11.07 1.11
N MET A 310 -15.09 10.92 2.37
CA MET A 310 -14.83 11.93 3.40
C MET A 310 -13.33 12.12 3.63
N ILE A 311 -12.53 11.04 3.68
CA ILE A 311 -11.07 11.12 3.78
C ILE A 311 -10.50 11.92 2.60
N GLN A 312 -10.98 11.66 1.38
CA GLN A 312 -10.56 12.42 0.19
C GLN A 312 -10.93 13.90 0.28
N ILE A 313 -12.13 14.22 0.77
CA ILE A 313 -12.57 15.62 0.96
C ILE A 313 -11.71 16.31 2.02
N ALA A 314 -11.43 15.64 3.15
CA ALA A 314 -10.62 16.17 4.23
C ALA A 314 -9.15 16.36 3.82
N ALA A 315 -8.59 15.45 3.01
CA ALA A 315 -7.22 15.58 2.49
C ALA A 315 -7.10 16.69 1.43
N ASN A 316 -8.20 17.04 0.76
CA ASN A 316 -8.23 18.12 -0.19
C ASN A 316 -8.38 19.44 0.59
N ASN A 317 -7.26 20.11 0.87
CA ASN A 317 -7.16 21.42 1.53
C ASN A 317 -7.77 22.55 0.69
N GLY A 318 -9.04 22.41 0.28
CA GLY A 318 -9.79 23.39 -0.50
C GLY A 318 -10.12 24.64 0.30
N LYS A 319 -11.37 25.13 0.21
CA LYS A 319 -11.80 26.37 0.89
C LYS A 319 -11.52 26.28 2.40
N VAL A 320 -10.60 27.13 2.88
CA VAL A 320 -10.24 27.28 4.30
C VAL A 320 -11.21 28.26 4.96
N LEU A 321 -11.68 27.98 6.18
CA LEU A 321 -12.79 28.71 6.82
C LEU A 321 -12.36 29.58 8.02
N ASP A 322 -11.15 29.40 8.52
CA ASP A 322 -10.56 30.00 9.73
C ASP A 322 -9.03 30.18 9.63
#